data_AF-A0A933GCT4-F1
#
_entry.id   AF-A0A933GCT4-F1
#
_cell.length_a   1.000
_cell.length_b   1.000
_cell.length_c   1.000
_cell.angle_alpha   90.00
_cell.angle_beta   90.00
_cell.angle_gamma   90.00
#
_symmetry.space_group_name_H-M   'P 1'
#
loop_
_entity.id
_entity.type
_entity.pdbx_description
1 polymer ?
#
loop_
_entity_poly.entity_id
_entity_poly.type
_entity_poly.pdbx_seq_one_letter_code
_entity_poly.pdbx_strand_id
1 'polypeptide(L)'
;MQLSVVIPALNERENLAHLLPVLREVASSVAPVHEIVVVDGGSTDGTPEEAVRHGARVLAQVEPGFGRAIWEGLHATRGEWVLTLDADGSHDPWYLPSLYARRGEADVIIASRYVPCGGSEGPAYRGLLSRLLNRVASWACSIPVRDSSGGFKLYRRSMFEEFALTSRDFNVQLEATILAIAHGYRVIEVPYTYKPRRTGASHAKVLRYGLSFARSLFRIWRMRNTVLFCDYDERAFRSRIPLQKYWHRSRYRILKRLMEDMRPTLDAGCGSAHFILAHPEIVGLDADRRKARFIRTCHRRTVVGSIRHLPFRSGSLAQVVSSEVIEHIPNKRVVLSELTRVIRPGGVLLVSTPEYGRGLWEPIERIYKLLIPGGYADEHISRFRAEELQGLLIELGMEIEHVERMLASILFMRARKRSGPAEKPQGGT
;
A
#
# COMPACT_ATOMS: atom_id res chain seq x y z
N MET A 1 8.65 -24.48 1.26
CA MET A 1 8.91 -24.37 -0.19
C MET A 1 9.43 -22.96 -0.48
N GLN A 2 10.39 -22.80 -1.39
CA GLN A 2 10.98 -21.48 -1.69
C GLN A 2 10.23 -20.75 -2.81
N LEU A 3 9.83 -21.48 -3.84
CA LEU A 3 9.15 -20.96 -5.03
C LEU A 3 7.92 -21.81 -5.36
N SER A 4 6.83 -21.17 -5.73
CA SER A 4 5.70 -21.81 -6.41
C SER A 4 5.49 -21.14 -7.75
N VAL A 5 5.15 -21.90 -8.79
CA VAL A 5 4.74 -21.36 -10.09
C VAL A 5 3.26 -21.65 -10.31
N VAL A 6 2.48 -20.63 -10.64
CA VAL A 6 1.04 -20.73 -10.92
C VAL A 6 0.80 -20.51 -12.41
N ILE A 7 0.16 -21.48 -13.03
CA ILE A 7 -0.14 -21.50 -14.46
C ILE A 7 -1.64 -21.69 -14.67
N PRO A 8 -2.42 -20.64 -15.00
CA PRO A 8 -3.80 -20.83 -15.43
C PRO A 8 -3.82 -21.49 -16.80
N ALA A 9 -4.64 -22.53 -16.96
CA ALA A 9 -4.75 -23.30 -18.21
C ALA A 9 -6.22 -23.63 -18.54
N LEU A 10 -6.57 -23.53 -19.82
CA LEU A 10 -7.86 -23.98 -20.37
C LEU A 10 -7.66 -24.44 -21.81
N ASN A 11 -7.68 -25.76 -22.02
CA ASN A 11 -7.37 -26.40 -23.30
C ASN A 11 -5.97 -26.02 -23.83
N GLU A 12 -4.96 -26.25 -23.00
CA GLU A 12 -3.56 -25.86 -23.24
C GLU A 12 -2.62 -27.08 -23.26
N ARG A 13 -3.13 -28.29 -23.55
CA ARG A 13 -2.36 -29.53 -23.46
C ARG A 13 -1.05 -29.49 -24.23
N GLU A 14 -1.10 -29.09 -25.51
CA GLU A 14 0.09 -29.03 -26.36
C GLU A 14 1.13 -28.03 -25.81
N ASN A 15 0.66 -26.87 -25.34
CA ASN A 15 1.55 -25.85 -24.79
C ASN A 15 2.19 -26.30 -23.48
N LEU A 16 1.46 -26.99 -22.60
CA LEU A 16 2.01 -27.55 -21.36
C LEU A 16 3.07 -28.63 -21.60
N ALA A 17 2.87 -29.50 -22.60
CA ALA A 17 3.85 -30.52 -22.97
C ALA A 17 5.22 -29.92 -23.33
N HIS A 18 5.24 -28.70 -23.89
CA HIS A 18 6.47 -27.98 -24.20
C HIS A 18 6.98 -27.11 -23.05
N LEU A 19 6.09 -26.47 -22.30
CA LEU A 19 6.42 -25.50 -21.26
C LEU A 19 6.96 -26.16 -19.99
N LEU A 20 6.31 -27.22 -19.52
CA LEU A 20 6.59 -27.81 -18.20
C LEU A 20 8.00 -28.41 -18.06
N PRO A 21 8.57 -29.12 -19.06
CA PRO A 21 9.94 -29.62 -18.97
C PRO A 21 10.96 -28.50 -18.74
N VAL A 22 10.89 -27.44 -19.56
CA VAL A 22 11.80 -26.29 -19.49
C VAL A 22 11.59 -25.53 -18.19
N LEU A 23 10.34 -25.28 -17.81
CA LEU A 23 10.03 -24.56 -16.58
C LEU A 23 10.54 -25.30 -15.34
N ARG A 24 10.42 -26.62 -15.30
CA ARG A 24 10.91 -27.45 -14.19
C ARG A 24 12.43 -27.41 -14.09
N GLU A 25 13.13 -27.51 -15.22
CA GLU A 25 14.58 -27.36 -15.29
C GLU A 25 15.02 -26.01 -14.72
N VAL A 26 14.45 -24.92 -15.24
CA VAL A 26 14.82 -23.56 -14.84
C VAL A 26 14.44 -23.29 -13.37
N ALA A 27 13.26 -23.72 -12.92
CA ALA A 27 12.83 -23.56 -11.52
C ALA A 27 13.75 -24.32 -10.56
N SER A 28 14.20 -25.53 -10.93
CA SER A 28 15.15 -26.32 -10.14
C SER A 28 16.49 -25.59 -9.98
N SER A 29 16.94 -24.87 -11.01
CA SER A 29 18.22 -24.13 -10.99
C SER A 29 18.23 -22.95 -10.02
N VAL A 30 17.07 -22.34 -9.74
CA VAL A 30 16.96 -21.15 -8.88
C VAL A 30 16.46 -21.48 -7.48
N ALA A 31 15.64 -22.52 -7.35
CA ALA A 31 14.99 -22.94 -6.11
C ALA A 31 14.82 -24.47 -6.11
N PRO A 32 15.76 -25.22 -5.51
CA PRO A 32 15.72 -26.69 -5.49
C PRO A 32 14.41 -27.25 -4.91
N VAL A 33 13.83 -26.53 -3.94
CA VAL A 33 12.52 -26.87 -3.34
C VAL A 33 11.44 -25.93 -3.91
N HIS A 34 10.84 -26.34 -5.02
CA HIS A 34 9.75 -25.62 -5.70
C HIS A 34 8.53 -26.51 -5.97
N GLU A 35 7.42 -25.88 -6.33
CA GLU A 35 6.23 -26.56 -6.87
C GLU A 35 5.72 -25.83 -8.12
N ILE A 36 5.05 -26.56 -9.00
CA ILE A 36 4.33 -26.01 -10.15
C ILE A 36 2.87 -26.39 -9.96
N VAL A 37 1.99 -25.40 -10.03
CA VAL A 37 0.54 -25.50 -9.83
C VAL A 37 -0.14 -25.07 -11.12
N VAL A 38 -0.72 -26.03 -11.83
CA VAL A 38 -1.56 -25.78 -13.00
C VAL A 38 -2.99 -25.63 -12.51
N VAL A 39 -3.60 -24.48 -12.76
CA VAL A 39 -5.00 -24.21 -12.40
C VAL A 39 -5.86 -24.44 -13.63
N ASP A 40 -6.56 -25.57 -13.65
CA ASP A 40 -7.35 -26.01 -14.79
C ASP A 40 -8.76 -25.40 -14.76
N GLY A 41 -9.11 -24.67 -15.82
CA GLY A 41 -10.41 -24.01 -15.97
C GLY A 41 -11.56 -24.89 -16.45
N GLY A 42 -11.43 -26.21 -16.36
CA GLY A 42 -12.38 -27.17 -16.93
C GLY A 42 -12.03 -27.56 -18.36
N SER A 43 -10.78 -27.98 -18.60
CA SER A 43 -10.32 -28.38 -19.93
C SER A 43 -10.94 -29.70 -20.38
N THR A 44 -11.07 -29.88 -21.69
CA THR A 44 -11.61 -31.11 -22.33
C THR A 44 -10.62 -31.79 -23.28
N ASP A 45 -9.39 -31.30 -23.37
CA ASP A 45 -8.36 -31.76 -24.32
C ASP A 45 -7.28 -32.67 -23.69
N GLY A 46 -7.37 -32.90 -22.37
CA GLY A 46 -6.38 -33.64 -21.60
C GLY A 46 -5.30 -32.78 -20.93
N THR A 47 -5.53 -31.47 -20.77
CA THR A 47 -4.63 -30.53 -20.08
C THR A 47 -4.24 -31.00 -18.66
N PRO A 48 -5.15 -31.46 -17.79
CA PRO A 48 -4.79 -31.95 -16.46
C PRO A 48 -3.83 -33.13 -16.47
N GLU A 49 -4.05 -34.10 -17.36
CA GLU A 49 -3.26 -35.32 -17.49
C GLU A 49 -1.83 -34.99 -17.93
N GLU A 50 -1.70 -34.03 -18.85
CA GLU A 50 -0.39 -33.54 -19.30
C GLU A 50 0.38 -32.84 -18.17
N ALA A 51 -0.30 -32.02 -17.38
CA ALA A 51 0.28 -31.37 -16.22
C ALA A 51 0.82 -32.38 -15.20
N VAL A 52 0.02 -33.40 -14.86
CA VAL A 52 0.42 -34.47 -13.93
C VAL A 52 1.59 -35.27 -14.49
N ARG A 53 1.59 -35.59 -15.79
CA ARG A 53 2.69 -36.32 -16.45
C ARG A 53 4.04 -35.64 -16.25
N HIS A 54 4.07 -34.31 -16.27
CA HIS A 54 5.29 -33.53 -16.03
C HIS A 54 5.57 -33.20 -14.55
N GLY A 55 4.78 -33.75 -13.64
CA GLY A 55 4.95 -33.60 -12.19
C GLY A 55 4.43 -32.27 -11.63
N ALA A 56 3.59 -31.55 -12.38
CA ALA A 56 2.87 -30.41 -11.85
C ALA A 56 1.66 -30.87 -11.02
N ARG A 57 1.32 -30.11 -10.00
CA ARG A 57 0.08 -30.29 -9.24
C ARG A 57 -1.06 -29.60 -9.97
N VAL A 58 -2.15 -30.32 -10.18
CA VAL A 58 -3.35 -29.75 -10.79
C VAL A 58 -4.31 -29.27 -9.71
N LEU A 59 -4.82 -28.05 -9.89
CA LEU A 59 -5.91 -27.47 -9.13
C LEU A 59 -7.10 -27.28 -10.07
N ALA A 60 -8.20 -27.97 -9.82
CA ALA A 60 -9.44 -27.70 -10.55
C ALA A 60 -10.01 -26.35 -10.09
N GLN A 61 -10.22 -25.45 -11.05
CA GLN A 61 -10.82 -24.13 -10.81
C GLN A 61 -12.27 -24.28 -10.35
N VAL A 62 -12.65 -23.56 -9.29
CA VAL A 62 -14.01 -23.60 -8.75
C VAL A 62 -14.93 -22.62 -9.48
N GLU A 63 -14.51 -21.36 -9.61
CA GLU A 63 -15.27 -20.33 -10.31
C GLU A 63 -14.62 -19.96 -11.63
N PRO A 64 -15.35 -19.90 -12.77
CA PRO A 64 -14.75 -19.61 -14.06
C PRO A 64 -14.17 -18.19 -14.15
N GLY A 65 -13.10 -18.05 -14.95
CA GLY A 65 -12.49 -16.76 -15.32
C GLY A 65 -11.01 -16.69 -14.99
N PHE A 66 -10.24 -16.00 -15.84
CA PHE A 66 -8.78 -15.91 -15.72
C PHE A 66 -8.35 -15.36 -14.35
N GLY A 67 -9.01 -14.31 -13.87
CA GLY A 67 -8.66 -13.72 -12.58
C GLY A 67 -8.96 -14.62 -11.38
N ARG A 68 -10.00 -15.46 -11.48
CA ARG A 68 -10.30 -16.47 -10.47
C ARG A 68 -9.26 -17.59 -10.46
N ALA A 69 -8.81 -18.06 -11.62
CA ALA A 69 -7.76 -19.06 -11.73
C ALA A 69 -6.45 -18.55 -11.09
N ILE A 70 -6.07 -17.30 -11.37
CA ILE A 70 -4.92 -16.65 -10.72
C ILE A 70 -5.12 -16.60 -9.21
N TRP A 71 -6.26 -16.09 -8.73
CA TRP A 71 -6.52 -15.93 -7.29
C TRP A 71 -6.51 -17.25 -6.52
N GLU A 72 -7.19 -18.27 -7.04
CA GLU A 72 -7.24 -19.62 -6.45
C GLU A 72 -5.86 -20.30 -6.49
N GLY A 73 -5.13 -20.13 -7.60
CA GLY A 73 -3.75 -20.58 -7.73
C GLY A 73 -2.85 -19.96 -6.67
N LEU A 74 -2.87 -18.63 -6.52
CA LEU A 74 -2.09 -17.92 -5.50
C LEU A 74 -2.37 -18.46 -4.08
N HIS A 75 -3.63 -18.77 -3.76
CA HIS A 75 -4.02 -19.31 -2.44
C HIS A 75 -3.61 -20.76 -2.23
N ALA A 76 -3.54 -21.55 -3.29
CA ALA A 76 -3.16 -22.94 -3.22
C ALA A 76 -1.65 -23.14 -3.08
N THR A 77 -0.83 -22.10 -3.26
CA THR A 77 0.64 -22.18 -3.21
C THR A 77 1.19 -22.17 -1.79
N ARG A 78 2.36 -22.79 -1.61
CA ARG A 78 3.07 -22.94 -0.34
C ARG A 78 4.46 -22.29 -0.35
N GLY A 79 4.93 -21.83 -1.50
CA GLY A 79 6.20 -21.12 -1.65
C GLY A 79 6.21 -19.77 -0.95
N GLU A 80 7.38 -19.32 -0.50
CA GLU A 80 7.52 -17.94 -0.02
C GLU A 80 7.33 -16.95 -1.18
N TRP A 81 7.82 -17.31 -2.36
CA TRP A 81 7.67 -16.57 -3.61
C TRP A 81 6.76 -17.30 -4.57
N VAL A 82 5.92 -16.55 -5.29
CA VAL A 82 4.97 -17.10 -6.27
C VAL A 82 5.17 -16.43 -7.61
N LEU A 83 5.50 -17.21 -8.63
CA LEU A 83 5.59 -16.77 -10.01
C LEU A 83 4.26 -17.05 -10.70
N THR A 84 3.65 -16.07 -11.36
CA THR A 84 2.56 -16.31 -12.29
C THR A 84 3.09 -16.37 -13.72
N LEU A 85 2.62 -17.33 -14.51
CA LEU A 85 3.06 -17.54 -15.89
C LEU A 85 1.90 -18.13 -16.73
N ASP A 86 1.60 -17.52 -17.86
CA ASP A 86 0.59 -18.03 -18.82
C ASP A 86 1.04 -19.33 -19.51
N ALA A 87 0.09 -20.24 -19.74
CA ALA A 87 0.36 -21.56 -20.34
C ALA A 87 0.76 -21.52 -21.83
N ASP A 88 0.39 -20.46 -22.56
CA ASP A 88 0.45 -20.35 -24.04
C ASP A 88 1.87 -20.17 -24.64
N GLY A 89 2.90 -20.30 -23.81
CA GLY A 89 4.31 -20.15 -24.21
C GLY A 89 4.73 -18.70 -24.51
N SER A 90 3.87 -17.71 -24.26
CA SER A 90 4.22 -16.30 -24.47
C SER A 90 5.21 -15.75 -23.44
N HIS A 91 5.42 -16.50 -22.34
CA HIS A 91 6.37 -16.23 -21.28
C HIS A 91 7.52 -17.24 -21.30
N ASP A 92 8.72 -16.75 -21.58
CA ASP A 92 9.92 -17.58 -21.61
C ASP A 92 10.43 -17.89 -20.19
N PRO A 93 10.42 -19.17 -19.74
CA PRO A 93 10.85 -19.53 -18.39
C PRO A 93 12.29 -19.12 -18.07
N TRP A 94 13.16 -18.94 -19.06
CA TRP A 94 14.56 -18.57 -18.86
C TRP A 94 14.76 -17.16 -18.27
N TYR A 95 13.72 -16.35 -18.15
CA TYR A 95 13.77 -15.10 -17.39
C TYR A 95 13.51 -15.30 -15.88
N LEU A 96 13.04 -16.46 -15.43
CA LEU A 96 12.83 -16.72 -14.01
C LEU A 96 14.10 -16.47 -13.16
N PRO A 97 15.31 -16.89 -13.55
CA PRO A 97 16.53 -16.58 -12.79
C PRO A 97 16.78 -15.09 -12.58
N SER A 98 16.52 -14.26 -13.59
CA SER A 98 16.72 -12.80 -13.47
C SER A 98 15.68 -12.14 -12.56
N LEU A 99 14.44 -12.61 -12.59
CA LEU A 99 13.41 -12.18 -11.64
C LEU A 99 13.75 -12.62 -10.21
N TYR A 100 14.11 -13.90 -10.04
CA TYR A 100 14.36 -14.52 -8.74
C TYR A 100 15.61 -13.95 -8.06
N ALA A 101 16.65 -13.61 -8.82
CA ALA A 101 17.85 -12.95 -8.30
C ALA A 101 17.54 -11.62 -7.60
N ARG A 102 16.50 -10.90 -8.05
CA ARG A 102 16.12 -9.57 -7.53
C ARG A 102 15.03 -9.61 -6.45
N ARG A 103 14.64 -10.79 -5.98
CA ARG A 103 13.58 -10.96 -4.95
C ARG A 103 13.87 -10.27 -3.61
N GLY A 104 15.14 -9.97 -3.30
CA GLY A 104 15.51 -9.19 -2.10
C GLY A 104 15.26 -7.68 -2.23
N GLU A 105 15.11 -7.17 -3.45
CA GLU A 105 14.98 -5.74 -3.73
C GLU A 105 13.54 -5.23 -3.57
N ALA A 106 12.55 -6.10 -3.79
CA ALA A 106 11.13 -5.73 -3.85
C ALA A 106 10.22 -6.91 -3.50
N ASP A 107 8.95 -6.62 -3.23
CA ASP A 107 7.93 -7.62 -2.90
C ASP A 107 7.17 -8.11 -4.15
N VAL A 108 7.20 -7.31 -5.23
CA VAL A 108 6.69 -7.67 -6.56
C VAL A 108 7.74 -7.33 -7.61
N ILE A 109 8.09 -8.31 -8.42
CA ILE A 109 9.04 -8.18 -9.53
C ILE A 109 8.28 -8.47 -10.82
N ILE A 110 8.18 -7.46 -11.68
CA ILE A 110 7.46 -7.53 -12.95
C ILE A 110 8.45 -7.78 -14.09
N ALA A 111 8.23 -8.84 -14.87
CA ALA A 111 8.89 -8.98 -16.16
C ALA A 111 8.26 -7.97 -17.14
N SER A 112 9.01 -6.93 -17.48
CA SER A 112 8.50 -5.72 -18.14
C SER A 112 9.01 -5.59 -19.57
N ARG A 113 8.07 -5.41 -20.50
CA ARG A 113 8.31 -5.16 -21.93
C ARG A 113 8.75 -3.72 -22.22
N TYR A 114 8.58 -2.81 -21.25
CA TYR A 114 8.61 -1.36 -21.50
C TYR A 114 9.69 -0.61 -20.69
N VAL A 115 10.48 -1.33 -19.91
CA VAL A 115 11.75 -0.83 -19.37
C VAL A 115 12.87 -0.90 -20.43
N PRO A 116 14.00 -0.19 -20.25
CA PRO A 116 15.14 -0.33 -21.14
C PRO A 116 15.57 -1.79 -21.26
N CYS A 117 15.94 -2.23 -22.47
CA CYS A 117 16.23 -3.62 -22.82
C CYS A 117 15.03 -4.59 -22.79
N GLY A 118 13.81 -4.10 -22.52
CA GLY A 118 12.57 -4.85 -22.69
C GLY A 118 12.06 -4.78 -24.13
N GLY A 119 11.27 -5.78 -24.54
CA GLY A 119 10.77 -5.90 -25.90
C GLY A 119 9.44 -6.62 -26.01
N SER A 120 8.81 -6.52 -27.18
CA SER A 120 7.66 -7.32 -27.55
C SER A 120 7.77 -7.66 -29.02
N GLU A 121 7.82 -8.96 -29.30
CA GLU A 121 7.71 -9.50 -30.64
C GLU A 121 6.23 -9.58 -31.03
N GLY A 122 5.94 -9.44 -32.32
CA GLY A 122 4.59 -9.42 -32.88
C GLY A 122 4.21 -8.08 -33.53
N PRO A 123 2.94 -7.91 -33.95
CA PRO A 123 2.53 -6.73 -34.71
C PRO A 123 2.74 -5.43 -33.93
N ALA A 124 3.45 -4.47 -34.54
CA ALA A 124 3.83 -3.20 -33.89
C ALA A 124 2.63 -2.43 -33.30
N TYR A 125 1.47 -2.48 -33.96
CA TYR A 125 0.24 -1.82 -33.49
C TYR A 125 -0.26 -2.37 -32.14
N ARG A 126 -0.11 -3.68 -31.87
CA ARG A 126 -0.50 -4.30 -30.59
C ARG A 126 0.42 -3.85 -29.47
N GLY A 127 1.73 -3.84 -29.74
CA GLY A 127 2.73 -3.33 -28.81
C GLY A 127 2.52 -1.85 -28.48
N LEU A 128 2.21 -1.03 -29.49
CA LEU A 128 1.91 0.39 -29.29
C LEU A 128 0.65 0.59 -28.45
N LEU A 129 -0.45 -0.11 -28.75
CA LEU A 129 -1.69 -0.01 -27.99
C LEU A 129 -1.50 -0.44 -26.53
N SER A 130 -0.80 -1.56 -26.30
CA SER A 130 -0.52 -2.04 -24.94
C SER A 130 0.37 -1.07 -24.16
N ARG A 131 1.38 -0.48 -24.81
CA ARG A 131 2.23 0.56 -24.19
C ARG A 131 1.42 1.81 -23.85
N LEU A 132 0.49 2.23 -24.71
CA LEU A 132 -0.40 3.36 -24.46
C LEU A 132 -1.32 3.09 -23.26
N LEU A 133 -1.97 1.92 -23.22
CA LEU A 133 -2.85 1.55 -22.11
C LEU A 133 -2.11 1.51 -20.77
N ASN A 134 -0.91 0.93 -20.73
CA ASN A 134 -0.08 0.93 -19.53
C ASN A 134 0.36 2.35 -19.12
N ARG A 135 0.72 3.21 -20.07
CA ARG A 135 1.03 4.63 -19.77
C ARG A 135 -0.18 5.37 -19.21
N VAL A 136 -1.36 5.17 -19.78
CA VAL A 136 -2.61 5.76 -19.28
C VAL A 136 -2.90 5.26 -17.86
N ALA A 137 -2.79 3.96 -17.59
CA ALA A 137 -2.97 3.41 -16.25
C ALA A 137 -1.93 3.96 -15.26
N SER A 138 -0.65 3.99 -15.64
CA SER A 138 0.43 4.54 -14.82
C SER A 138 0.20 6.00 -14.47
N TRP A 139 -0.18 6.82 -15.45
CA TRP A 139 -0.46 8.24 -15.26
C TRP A 139 -1.73 8.48 -14.44
N ALA A 140 -2.83 7.80 -14.75
CA ALA A 140 -4.11 7.98 -14.07
C ALA A 140 -4.02 7.53 -12.61
N CYS A 141 -3.38 6.39 -12.35
CA CYS A 141 -3.24 5.84 -11.01
C CYS A 141 -1.97 6.30 -10.29
N SER A 142 -1.15 7.17 -10.87
CA SER A 142 0.14 7.61 -10.29
C SER A 142 0.95 6.44 -9.73
N ILE A 143 1.16 5.40 -10.54
CA ILE A 143 1.94 4.21 -10.17
C ILE A 143 3.28 4.18 -10.91
N PRO A 144 4.40 3.87 -10.23
CA PRO A 144 5.74 3.95 -10.79
C PRO A 144 6.14 2.70 -11.59
N VAL A 145 5.24 2.18 -12.43
CA VAL A 145 5.47 0.99 -13.26
C VAL A 145 5.10 1.25 -14.71
N ARG A 146 5.88 0.69 -15.64
CA ARG A 146 5.65 0.82 -17.08
C ARG A 146 4.86 -0.34 -17.67
N ASP A 147 4.90 -1.53 -17.06
CA ASP A 147 4.20 -2.73 -17.53
C ASP A 147 3.31 -3.37 -16.46
N SER A 148 2.29 -2.64 -16.04
CA SER A 148 1.31 -3.12 -15.06
C SER A 148 0.45 -4.30 -15.54
N SER A 149 0.30 -4.49 -16.86
CA SER A 149 -0.60 -5.51 -17.44
C SER A 149 0.06 -6.86 -17.73
N GLY A 150 1.39 -6.98 -17.61
CA GLY A 150 2.10 -8.24 -17.82
C GLY A 150 1.66 -9.34 -16.82
N GLY A 151 1.52 -10.57 -17.31
CA GLY A 151 1.16 -11.73 -16.49
C GLY A 151 2.35 -12.42 -15.81
N PHE A 152 3.56 -12.14 -16.30
CA PHE A 152 4.80 -12.74 -15.80
C PHE A 152 5.38 -11.93 -14.65
N LYS A 153 5.03 -12.33 -13.43
CA LYS A 153 5.35 -11.58 -12.20
C LYS A 153 5.72 -12.54 -11.09
N LEU A 154 6.71 -12.14 -10.30
CA LEU A 154 7.13 -12.82 -9.08
C LEU A 154 6.64 -12.01 -7.88
N TYR A 155 5.88 -12.64 -7.00
CA TYR A 155 5.24 -12.03 -5.84
C TYR A 155 5.74 -12.64 -4.55
N ARG A 156 5.84 -11.85 -3.48
CA ARG A 156 5.95 -12.37 -2.12
C ARG A 156 4.59 -12.90 -1.66
N ARG A 157 4.47 -14.20 -1.38
CA ARG A 157 3.18 -14.87 -1.12
C ARG A 157 2.37 -14.19 0.00
N SER A 158 3.05 -13.77 1.08
CA SER A 158 2.41 -13.17 2.25
C SER A 158 1.57 -11.92 1.94
N MET A 159 1.78 -11.28 0.78
CA MET A 159 1.01 -10.10 0.40
C MET A 159 -0.48 -10.40 0.16
N PHE A 160 -0.79 -11.61 -0.29
CA PHE A 160 -2.17 -12.01 -0.59
C PHE A 160 -2.99 -12.35 0.67
N GLU A 161 -2.36 -12.31 1.85
CA GLU A 161 -3.04 -12.39 3.15
C GLU A 161 -3.63 -11.04 3.57
N GLU A 162 -3.21 -9.93 2.95
CA GLU A 162 -3.64 -8.56 3.31
C GLU A 162 -4.78 -8.01 2.46
N PHE A 163 -5.00 -8.54 1.25
CA PHE A 163 -6.04 -8.06 0.34
C PHE A 163 -6.52 -9.14 -0.63
N ALA A 164 -7.78 -9.02 -1.07
CA ALA A 164 -8.39 -9.91 -2.04
C ALA A 164 -8.35 -9.34 -3.47
N LEU A 165 -8.09 -10.19 -4.47
CA LEU A 165 -8.27 -9.84 -5.88
C LEU A 165 -9.73 -10.08 -6.30
N THR A 166 -10.33 -9.11 -6.97
CA THR A 166 -11.75 -9.14 -7.34
C THR A 166 -12.00 -9.24 -8.83
N SER A 167 -11.02 -8.90 -9.66
CA SER A 167 -11.16 -8.92 -11.12
C SER A 167 -11.24 -10.37 -11.61
N ARG A 168 -12.22 -10.64 -12.49
CA ARG A 168 -12.44 -11.97 -13.07
C ARG A 168 -11.71 -12.17 -14.41
N ASP A 169 -11.21 -11.09 -15.01
CA ASP A 169 -10.53 -11.09 -16.30
C ASP A 169 -9.03 -10.73 -16.14
N PHE A 170 -8.37 -10.46 -17.26
CA PHE A 170 -6.95 -10.07 -17.29
C PHE A 170 -6.62 -8.80 -16.49
N ASN A 171 -7.62 -7.98 -16.11
CA ASN A 171 -7.37 -6.82 -15.25
C ASN A 171 -6.90 -7.22 -13.84
N VAL A 172 -7.01 -8.50 -13.46
CA VAL A 172 -6.41 -9.04 -12.23
C VAL A 172 -4.91 -8.70 -12.11
N GLN A 173 -4.20 -8.64 -13.23
CA GLN A 173 -2.76 -8.33 -13.25
C GLN A 173 -2.50 -6.88 -12.85
N LEU A 174 -3.31 -5.96 -13.38
CA LEU A 174 -3.28 -4.54 -13.04
C LEU A 174 -3.70 -4.32 -11.58
N GLU A 175 -4.79 -4.98 -11.15
CA GLU A 175 -5.32 -4.92 -9.80
C GLU A 175 -4.28 -5.37 -8.78
N ALA A 176 -3.63 -6.53 -9.00
CA ALA A 176 -2.61 -7.06 -8.09
C ALA A 176 -1.44 -6.08 -7.90
N THR A 177 -0.94 -5.48 -8.99
CA THR A 177 0.13 -4.48 -8.91
C THR A 177 -0.30 -3.22 -8.16
N ILE A 178 -1.53 -2.76 -8.37
CA ILE A 178 -2.01 -1.53 -7.72
C ILE A 178 -2.31 -1.77 -6.23
N LEU A 179 -2.91 -2.91 -5.88
CA LEU A 179 -3.15 -3.26 -4.48
C LEU A 179 -1.83 -3.50 -3.72
N ALA A 180 -0.81 -4.06 -4.37
CA ALA A 180 0.53 -4.14 -3.80
C ALA A 180 1.04 -2.75 -3.40
N ILE A 181 1.03 -1.81 -4.35
CA ILE A 181 1.46 -0.42 -4.13
C ILE A 181 0.58 0.23 -3.05
N ALA A 182 -0.73 -0.01 -3.06
CA ALA A 182 -1.67 0.53 -2.07
C ALA A 182 -1.33 0.12 -0.64
N HIS A 183 -0.81 -1.10 -0.47
CA HIS A 183 -0.40 -1.65 0.81
C HIS A 183 1.06 -1.32 1.15
N GLY A 184 1.73 -0.49 0.35
CA GLY A 184 3.13 -0.07 0.56
C GLY A 184 4.15 -1.12 0.16
N TYR A 185 3.76 -2.18 -0.54
CA TYR A 185 4.70 -3.17 -1.06
C TYR A 185 5.58 -2.55 -2.15
N ARG A 186 6.86 -2.93 -2.15
CA ARG A 186 7.82 -2.45 -3.15
C ARG A 186 7.62 -3.21 -4.45
N VAL A 187 7.60 -2.47 -5.55
CA VAL A 187 7.43 -3.03 -6.90
C VAL A 187 8.59 -2.57 -7.78
N ILE A 188 9.22 -3.50 -8.48
CA ILE A 188 10.28 -3.23 -9.46
C ILE A 188 9.98 -3.92 -10.79
N GLU A 189 10.66 -3.46 -11.84
CA GLU A 189 10.57 -4.01 -13.18
C GLU A 189 11.93 -4.57 -13.62
N VAL A 190 11.90 -5.72 -14.29
CA VAL A 190 13.04 -6.41 -14.89
C VAL A 190 12.80 -6.53 -16.39
N PRO A 191 13.79 -6.22 -17.25
CA PRO A 191 13.62 -6.33 -18.70
C PRO A 191 13.21 -7.74 -19.15
N TYR A 192 12.25 -7.79 -20.06
CA TYR A 192 11.67 -9.00 -20.61
C TYR A 192 11.28 -8.81 -22.08
N THR A 193 11.48 -9.82 -22.92
CA THR A 193 11.03 -9.83 -24.31
C THR A 193 9.83 -10.76 -24.47
N TYR A 194 8.66 -10.17 -24.70
CA TYR A 194 7.44 -10.92 -24.97
C TYR A 194 7.47 -11.61 -26.33
N LYS A 195 7.09 -12.89 -26.38
CA LYS A 195 6.98 -13.69 -27.61
C LYS A 195 5.50 -13.93 -27.96
N PRO A 196 5.12 -13.95 -29.25
CA PRO A 196 3.77 -14.35 -29.65
C PRO A 196 3.47 -15.78 -29.19
N ARG A 197 2.18 -16.08 -28.98
CA ARG A 197 1.69 -17.42 -28.65
C ARG A 197 2.14 -18.44 -29.68
N ARG A 198 2.47 -19.66 -29.24
CA ARG A 198 2.88 -20.76 -30.13
C ARG A 198 1.69 -21.32 -30.91
N THR A 199 0.55 -21.52 -30.25
CA THR A 199 -0.70 -22.03 -30.83
C THR A 199 -1.92 -21.31 -30.24
N GLY A 200 -3.09 -21.42 -30.92
CA GLY A 200 -4.38 -20.88 -30.43
C GLY A 200 -4.75 -19.45 -30.89
N ALA A 201 -6.06 -19.19 -31.00
CA ALA A 201 -6.59 -17.88 -31.40
C ALA A 201 -6.85 -16.98 -30.17
N SER A 202 -6.55 -15.68 -30.28
CA SER A 202 -6.93 -14.71 -29.26
C SER A 202 -8.43 -14.39 -29.35
N HIS A 203 -9.22 -14.91 -28.42
CA HIS A 203 -10.67 -14.64 -28.34
C HIS A 203 -11.01 -13.26 -27.77
N ALA A 204 -10.01 -12.41 -27.46
CA ALA A 204 -10.24 -11.12 -26.86
C ALA A 204 -10.83 -10.12 -27.88
N LYS A 205 -12.16 -9.96 -27.85
CA LYS A 205 -12.85 -8.88 -28.57
C LYS A 205 -12.33 -7.54 -28.06
N VAL A 206 -11.53 -6.85 -28.87
CA VAL A 206 -10.81 -5.60 -28.53
C VAL A 206 -11.71 -4.55 -27.86
N LEU A 207 -12.94 -4.38 -28.36
CA LEU A 207 -13.89 -3.41 -27.81
C LEU A 207 -14.38 -3.78 -26.39
N ARG A 208 -14.70 -5.07 -26.16
CA ARG A 208 -15.11 -5.57 -24.85
C ARG A 208 -13.97 -5.49 -23.84
N TYR A 209 -12.74 -5.76 -24.29
CA TYR A 209 -11.54 -5.59 -23.48
C TYR A 209 -11.32 -4.11 -23.11
N GLY A 210 -11.44 -3.19 -24.08
CA GLY A 210 -11.30 -1.76 -23.83
C GLY A 210 -12.31 -1.22 -22.82
N LEU A 211 -13.59 -1.60 -22.93
CA LEU A 211 -14.62 -1.20 -21.96
C LEU A 211 -14.39 -1.81 -20.57
N SER A 212 -13.95 -3.07 -20.50
CA SER A 212 -13.59 -3.70 -19.23
C SER A 212 -12.39 -3.01 -18.57
N PHE A 213 -11.37 -2.69 -19.35
CA PHE A 213 -10.19 -1.95 -18.90
C PHE A 213 -10.57 -0.56 -18.39
N ALA A 214 -11.42 0.18 -19.11
CA ALA A 214 -11.86 1.51 -18.68
C ALA A 214 -12.64 1.46 -17.35
N ARG A 215 -13.55 0.49 -17.17
CA ARG A 215 -14.27 0.28 -15.90
C ARG A 215 -13.32 -0.09 -14.76
N SER A 216 -12.39 -1.00 -15.02
CA SER A 216 -11.38 -1.41 -14.04
C SER A 216 -10.48 -0.24 -13.66
N LEU A 217 -10.04 0.54 -14.64
CA LEU A 217 -9.23 1.73 -14.43
C LEU A 217 -9.99 2.78 -13.61
N PHE A 218 -11.27 3.04 -13.90
CA PHE A 218 -12.07 3.98 -13.12
C PHE A 218 -12.25 3.51 -11.67
N ARG A 219 -12.58 2.22 -11.46
CA ARG A 219 -12.68 1.61 -10.13
C ARG A 219 -11.37 1.77 -9.37
N ILE A 220 -10.25 1.44 -10.00
CA ILE A 220 -8.94 1.49 -9.36
C ILE A 220 -8.50 2.94 -9.13
N TRP A 221 -8.77 3.85 -10.06
CA TRP A 221 -8.55 5.29 -9.89
C TRP A 221 -9.34 5.84 -8.70
N ARG A 222 -10.62 5.44 -8.55
CA ARG A 222 -11.42 5.83 -7.38
C ARG A 222 -10.78 5.31 -6.10
N MET A 223 -10.42 4.04 -6.04
CA MET A 223 -9.72 3.45 -4.88
C MET A 223 -8.42 4.20 -4.59
N ARG A 224 -7.62 4.50 -5.62
CA ARG A 224 -6.33 5.19 -5.54
C ARG A 224 -6.44 6.58 -4.91
N ASN A 225 -7.60 7.22 -4.96
CA ASN A 225 -7.83 8.53 -4.38
C ASN A 225 -8.50 8.45 -3.00
N THR A 226 -8.40 7.32 -2.31
CA THR A 226 -8.85 7.13 -0.93
C THR A 226 -7.69 7.04 0.05
N VAL A 227 -7.99 7.28 1.33
CA VAL A 227 -7.05 7.18 2.47
C VAL A 227 -6.58 5.75 2.75
N LEU A 228 -7.22 4.76 2.13
CA LEU A 228 -6.81 3.35 2.20
C LEU A 228 -5.45 3.09 1.54
N PHE A 229 -4.96 4.02 0.71
CA PHE A 229 -3.64 3.92 0.10
C PHE A 229 -2.57 4.47 1.01
N CYS A 230 -1.50 3.69 1.17
CA CYS A 230 -0.39 3.96 2.09
C CYS A 230 0.39 5.25 1.84
N ASP A 231 0.24 5.90 0.67
CA ASP A 231 0.97 7.11 0.24
C ASP A 231 0.03 8.30 0.02
N TYR A 232 -1.24 8.18 0.43
CA TYR A 232 -2.28 9.16 0.12
C TYR A 232 -1.89 10.56 0.58
N ASP A 233 -1.37 10.73 1.79
CA ASP A 233 -1.08 12.05 2.36
C ASP A 233 0.07 12.74 1.63
N GLU A 234 1.14 12.00 1.28
CA GLU A 234 2.27 12.54 0.48
C GLU A 234 1.82 12.90 -0.94
N ARG A 235 0.96 12.09 -1.57
CA ARG A 235 0.40 12.45 -2.87
C ARG A 235 -0.54 13.65 -2.79
N ALA A 236 -1.35 13.74 -1.76
CA ALA A 236 -2.25 14.86 -1.53
C ALA A 236 -1.44 16.17 -1.34
N PHE A 237 -0.30 16.11 -0.66
CA PHE A 237 0.66 17.21 -0.53
C PHE A 237 1.24 17.69 -1.88
N ARG A 238 1.41 16.76 -2.83
CA ARG A 238 1.86 17.02 -4.22
C ARG A 238 0.72 17.07 -5.23
N SER A 239 -0.52 17.12 -4.79
CA SER A 239 -1.69 16.97 -5.65
C SER A 239 -1.73 18.02 -6.76
N ARG A 240 -2.29 17.64 -7.91
CA ARG A 240 -2.62 18.59 -9.00
C ARG A 240 -3.87 19.41 -8.66
N ILE A 241 -4.69 18.95 -7.72
CA ILE A 241 -5.91 19.64 -7.27
C ILE A 241 -5.50 20.76 -6.31
N PRO A 242 -5.71 22.06 -6.66
CA PRO A 242 -5.20 23.18 -5.87
C PRO A 242 -5.68 23.18 -4.42
N LEU A 243 -6.96 22.86 -4.19
CA LEU A 243 -7.55 22.86 -2.85
C LEU A 243 -6.93 21.79 -1.94
N GLN A 244 -6.83 20.55 -2.43
CA GLN A 244 -6.20 19.44 -1.70
C GLN A 244 -4.72 19.76 -1.38
N LYS A 245 -4.00 20.29 -2.38
CA LYS A 245 -2.60 20.71 -2.22
C LYS A 245 -2.44 21.82 -1.19
N TYR A 246 -3.30 22.84 -1.25
CA TYR A 246 -3.32 23.94 -0.27
C TYR A 246 -3.54 23.39 1.14
N TRP A 247 -4.51 22.50 1.32
CA TRP A 247 -4.85 21.93 2.62
C TRP A 247 -3.65 21.25 3.29
N HIS A 248 -3.04 20.29 2.61
CA HIS A 248 -1.91 19.53 3.15
C HIS A 248 -0.66 20.41 3.38
N ARG A 249 -0.41 21.39 2.50
CA ARG A 249 0.73 22.33 2.65
C ARG A 249 0.53 23.35 3.76
N SER A 250 -0.69 23.79 4.00
CA SER A 250 -1.02 24.69 5.10
C SER A 250 -0.84 23.98 6.44
N ARG A 251 -1.36 22.75 6.58
CA ARG A 251 -1.14 21.90 7.77
C ARG A 251 0.35 21.71 8.06
N TYR A 252 1.13 21.31 7.06
CA TYR A 252 2.58 21.16 7.20
C TYR A 252 3.29 22.46 7.66
N ARG A 253 2.93 23.62 7.07
CA ARG A 253 3.53 24.92 7.45
C ARG A 253 3.22 25.30 8.91
N ILE A 254 1.98 25.08 9.35
CA ILE A 254 1.57 25.36 10.73
C ILE A 254 2.32 24.44 11.69
N LEU A 255 2.32 23.12 11.44
CA LEU A 255 3.04 22.16 12.27
C LEU A 255 4.53 22.51 12.38
N LYS A 256 5.18 22.79 11.24
CA LYS A 256 6.60 23.18 11.21
C LYS A 256 6.90 24.44 12.01
N ARG A 257 6.01 25.44 11.99
CA ARG A 257 6.17 26.69 12.75
C ARG A 257 5.97 26.47 14.26
N LEU A 258 5.06 25.59 14.65
CA LEU A 258 4.75 25.30 16.05
C LEU A 258 5.70 24.28 16.69
N MET A 259 6.39 23.49 15.87
CA MET A 259 7.41 22.56 16.32
C MET A 259 8.62 23.33 16.87
N GLU A 260 9.28 22.74 17.86
CA GLU A 260 10.52 23.27 18.45
C GLU A 260 11.65 22.31 18.08
N ASP A 261 12.89 22.80 17.97
CA ASP A 261 14.05 21.93 17.76
C ASP A 261 14.45 21.23 19.07
N MET A 262 13.58 20.33 19.51
CA MET A 262 13.77 19.50 20.69
C MET A 262 13.98 18.06 20.27
N ARG A 263 14.71 17.29 21.08
CA ARG A 263 14.94 15.86 20.85
C ARG A 263 14.96 15.10 22.18
N PRO A 264 14.48 13.84 22.23
CA PRO A 264 13.86 13.10 21.12
C PRO A 264 12.43 13.56 20.78
N THR A 265 12.04 13.45 19.51
CA THR A 265 10.70 13.82 19.01
C THR A 265 10.00 12.64 18.36
N LEU A 266 8.71 12.50 18.66
CA LEU A 266 7.82 11.48 18.10
C LEU A 266 6.71 12.14 17.28
N ASP A 267 6.46 11.62 16.08
CA ASP A 267 5.24 11.86 15.32
C ASP A 267 4.30 10.65 15.52
N ALA A 268 3.29 10.82 16.37
CA ALA A 268 2.36 9.79 16.78
C ALA A 268 1.13 9.77 15.87
N GLY A 269 0.96 8.67 15.13
CA GLY A 269 0.03 8.58 14.00
C GLY A 269 0.55 9.33 12.77
N CYS A 270 1.84 9.17 12.46
CA CYS A 270 2.52 9.92 11.39
C CYS A 270 1.90 9.73 9.99
N GLY A 271 1.11 8.67 9.81
CA GLY A 271 0.44 8.34 8.58
C GLY A 271 1.43 8.19 7.43
N SER A 272 1.10 8.82 6.32
CA SER A 272 1.95 8.93 5.14
C SER A 272 2.38 10.37 4.86
N ALA A 273 2.32 11.23 5.88
CA ALA A 273 2.39 12.67 5.72
C ALA A 273 3.78 13.14 5.29
N HIS A 274 3.80 14.25 4.54
CA HIS A 274 5.06 14.92 4.17
C HIS A 274 5.91 15.34 5.38
N PHE A 275 5.27 15.57 6.54
CA PHE A 275 5.95 15.99 7.76
C PHE A 275 7.03 14.99 8.19
N ILE A 276 6.70 13.70 8.39
CA ILE A 276 7.70 12.70 8.78
C ILE A 276 8.79 12.52 7.72
N LEU A 277 8.44 12.65 6.44
CA LEU A 277 9.40 12.54 5.32
C LEU A 277 10.38 13.72 5.25
N ALA A 278 9.96 14.90 5.71
CA ALA A 278 10.80 16.11 5.75
C ALA A 278 11.70 16.19 6.99
N HIS A 279 11.47 15.31 7.98
CA HIS A 279 12.09 15.34 9.30
C HIS A 279 12.73 13.98 9.66
N PRO A 280 13.86 13.60 9.01
CA PRO A 280 14.50 12.29 9.18
C PRO A 280 14.98 12.01 10.61
N GLU A 281 15.14 13.05 11.43
CA GLU A 281 15.50 12.98 12.84
C GLU A 281 14.38 12.46 13.74
N ILE A 282 13.11 12.66 13.36
CA ILE A 282 11.92 12.33 14.15
C ILE A 282 11.62 10.83 14.09
N VAL A 283 11.13 10.26 15.18
CA VAL A 283 10.59 8.89 15.17
C VAL A 283 9.14 8.94 14.71
N GLY A 284 8.78 8.22 13.66
CA GLY A 284 7.39 8.06 13.22
C GLY A 284 6.76 6.82 13.86
N LEU A 285 5.52 6.93 14.31
CA LEU A 285 4.74 5.79 14.80
C LEU A 285 3.37 5.78 14.13
N ASP A 286 2.96 4.63 13.60
CA ASP A 286 1.62 4.47 13.04
C ASP A 286 1.07 3.05 13.31
N ALA A 287 -0.25 2.93 13.48
CA ALA A 287 -0.91 1.64 13.68
C ALA A 287 -1.13 0.91 12.36
N ASP A 288 -1.27 1.64 11.25
CA ASP A 288 -1.45 1.10 9.92
C ASP A 288 -0.12 0.63 9.33
N ARG A 289 0.03 -0.70 9.28
CA ARG A 289 1.20 -1.37 8.71
C ARG A 289 1.48 -0.96 7.27
N ARG A 290 0.45 -0.62 6.48
CA ARG A 290 0.59 -0.23 5.07
C ARG A 290 1.32 1.11 4.97
N LYS A 291 0.88 2.11 5.73
CA LYS A 291 1.51 3.44 5.81
C LYS A 291 2.94 3.33 6.36
N ALA A 292 3.13 2.54 7.42
CA ALA A 292 4.46 2.30 7.98
C ALA A 292 5.41 1.63 6.97
N ARG A 293 4.90 0.66 6.17
CA ARG A 293 5.68 0.01 5.10
C ARG A 293 6.11 1.01 4.04
N PHE A 294 5.20 1.88 3.60
CA PHE A 294 5.50 2.97 2.66
C PHE A 294 6.57 3.93 3.21
N ILE A 295 6.35 4.47 4.42
CA ILE A 295 7.28 5.44 5.02
C ILE A 295 8.67 4.84 5.24
N ARG A 296 8.78 3.55 5.62
CA ARG A 296 10.08 2.87 5.80
C ARG A 296 10.95 2.82 4.55
N THR A 297 10.39 3.01 3.36
CA THR A 297 11.19 3.10 2.13
C THR A 297 12.06 4.35 2.10
N CYS A 298 11.67 5.43 2.80
CA CYS A 298 12.38 6.70 2.83
C CYS A 298 12.83 7.11 4.25
N HIS A 299 12.21 6.57 5.31
CA HIS A 299 12.42 6.96 6.70
C HIS A 299 12.63 5.73 7.59
N ARG A 300 13.87 5.47 8.00
CA ARG A 300 14.21 4.25 8.75
C ARG A 300 13.65 4.23 10.18
N ARG A 301 13.39 5.39 10.78
CA ARG A 301 12.92 5.54 12.18
C ARG A 301 11.41 5.45 12.29
N THR A 302 10.81 4.39 11.74
CA THR A 302 9.36 4.16 11.78
C THR A 302 9.00 2.90 12.55
N VAL A 303 8.15 3.06 13.54
CA VAL A 303 7.63 2.00 14.41
C VAL A 303 6.16 1.73 14.08
N VAL A 304 5.78 0.45 14.06
CA VAL A 304 4.35 0.08 14.00
C VAL A 304 3.88 -0.03 15.44
N GLY A 305 2.87 0.75 15.82
CA GLY A 305 2.36 0.79 17.20
C GLY A 305 1.08 1.59 17.33
N SER A 306 0.38 1.44 18.45
CA SER A 306 -0.85 2.18 18.73
C SER A 306 -0.55 3.39 19.61
N ILE A 307 -1.14 4.54 19.31
CA ILE A 307 -1.03 5.71 20.20
C ILE A 307 -1.79 5.52 21.53
N ARG A 308 -2.62 4.47 21.63
CA ARG A 308 -3.27 4.05 22.89
C ARG A 308 -2.29 3.42 23.88
N HIS A 309 -1.17 2.89 23.37
CA HIS A 309 -0.10 2.31 24.16
C HIS A 309 1.23 2.50 23.45
N LEU A 310 1.87 3.62 23.75
CA LEU A 310 3.11 4.05 23.14
C LEU A 310 4.28 3.21 23.69
N PRO A 311 5.13 2.63 22.82
CA PRO A 311 6.26 1.79 23.20
C PRO A 311 7.46 2.62 23.72
N PHE A 312 7.19 3.69 24.46
CA PHE A 312 8.17 4.63 25.00
C PHE A 312 8.01 4.74 26.52
N ARG A 313 9.14 4.87 27.22
CA ARG A 313 9.15 5.08 28.68
C ARG A 313 8.52 6.44 29.03
N SER A 314 7.92 6.52 30.20
CA SER A 314 7.38 7.79 30.70
C SER A 314 8.49 8.85 30.77
N GLY A 315 8.20 10.07 30.32
CA GLY A 315 9.18 11.15 30.31
C GLY A 315 10.40 10.98 29.39
N SER A 316 10.36 10.06 28.41
CA SER A 316 11.51 9.82 27.52
C SER A 316 11.59 10.73 26.29
N LEU A 317 10.51 11.44 25.97
CA LEU A 317 10.42 12.30 24.79
C LEU A 317 10.43 13.78 25.20
N ALA A 318 11.17 14.59 24.44
CA ALA A 318 11.15 16.03 24.59
C ALA A 318 9.94 16.66 23.88
N GLN A 319 9.48 16.04 22.79
CA GLN A 319 8.34 16.51 22.02
C GLN A 319 7.52 15.36 21.44
N VAL A 320 6.20 15.53 21.40
CA VAL A 320 5.28 14.67 20.65
C VAL A 320 4.43 15.53 19.74
N VAL A 321 4.35 15.15 18.47
CA VAL A 321 3.43 15.70 17.48
C VAL A 321 2.36 14.64 17.20
N SER A 322 1.10 15.04 17.20
CA SER A 322 -0.05 14.18 16.85
C SER A 322 -1.03 15.02 16.04
N SER A 323 -1.01 14.87 14.72
CA SER A 323 -1.79 15.71 13.81
C SER A 323 -2.89 14.91 13.12
N GLU A 324 -4.13 15.24 13.44
CA GLU A 324 -5.34 14.59 12.89
C GLU A 324 -5.38 13.06 13.17
N VAL A 325 -5.18 12.70 14.44
CA VAL A 325 -5.14 11.29 14.89
C VAL A 325 -6.09 11.04 16.07
N ILE A 326 -6.19 11.99 16.98
CA ILE A 326 -6.91 11.82 18.24
C ILE A 326 -8.44 11.70 18.05
N GLU A 327 -8.96 12.26 16.96
CA GLU A 327 -10.36 12.18 16.54
C GLU A 327 -10.77 10.77 16.09
N HIS A 328 -9.81 9.95 15.69
CA HIS A 328 -10.06 8.59 15.19
C HIS A 328 -10.12 7.53 16.30
N ILE A 329 -9.87 7.92 17.55
CA ILE A 329 -9.71 6.97 18.65
C ILE A 329 -10.78 7.16 19.71
N PRO A 330 -11.45 6.07 20.16
CA PRO A 330 -12.39 6.15 21.25
C PRO A 330 -11.67 6.48 22.56
N ASN A 331 -12.36 7.22 23.44
CA ASN A 331 -11.87 7.63 24.76
C ASN A 331 -10.71 8.64 24.73
N LYS A 332 -11.09 9.91 24.55
CA LYS A 332 -10.21 11.08 24.47
C LYS A 332 -9.16 11.14 25.57
N ARG A 333 -9.56 10.86 26.82
CA ARG A 333 -8.69 10.99 28.00
C ARG A 333 -7.55 9.98 28.00
N VAL A 334 -7.81 8.73 27.60
CA VAL A 334 -6.79 7.68 27.54
C VAL A 334 -5.69 8.04 26.56
N VAL A 335 -6.06 8.50 25.36
CA VAL A 335 -5.09 8.88 24.32
C VAL A 335 -4.26 10.08 24.75
N LEU A 336 -4.90 11.14 25.26
CA LEU A 336 -4.18 12.32 25.72
C LEU A 336 -3.27 12.00 26.91
N SER A 337 -3.73 11.17 27.85
CA SER A 337 -2.92 10.69 28.98
C SER A 337 -1.69 9.93 28.51
N GLU A 338 -1.82 9.08 27.49
CA GLU A 338 -0.70 8.32 26.95
C GLU A 338 0.30 9.21 26.20
N LEU A 339 -0.18 10.17 25.40
CA LEU A 339 0.66 11.15 24.73
C LEU A 339 1.42 12.03 25.72
N THR A 340 0.79 12.47 26.82
CA THR A 340 1.44 13.29 27.84
C THR A 340 2.34 12.48 28.77
N ARG A 341 2.06 11.18 29.00
CA ARG A 341 2.89 10.28 29.82
C ARG A 341 4.34 10.21 29.31
N VAL A 342 4.51 10.07 28.00
CA VAL A 342 5.83 9.89 27.38
C VAL A 342 6.65 11.19 27.30
N ILE A 343 6.01 12.36 27.47
CA ILE A 343 6.66 13.66 27.44
C ILE A 343 7.36 13.94 28.78
N ARG A 344 8.60 14.42 28.73
CA ARG A 344 9.38 14.85 29.91
C ARG A 344 8.86 16.17 30.48
N PRO A 345 9.10 16.47 31.77
CA PRO A 345 8.84 17.81 32.31
C PRO A 345 9.51 18.91 31.46
N GLY A 346 8.78 19.98 31.14
CA GLY A 346 9.23 21.04 30.22
C GLY A 346 9.15 20.69 28.73
N GLY A 347 8.82 19.44 28.37
CA GLY A 347 8.60 19.01 26.99
C GLY A 347 7.26 19.47 26.41
N VAL A 348 7.07 19.31 25.10
CA VAL A 348 5.94 19.89 24.36
C VAL A 348 5.08 18.82 23.69
N LEU A 349 3.77 19.01 23.74
CA LEU A 349 2.78 18.32 22.94
C LEU A 349 2.25 19.28 21.87
N LEU A 350 2.30 18.88 20.61
CA LEU A 350 1.63 19.54 19.49
C LEU A 350 0.52 18.62 19.00
N VAL A 351 -0.73 19.07 19.12
CA VAL A 351 -1.91 18.33 18.68
C VAL A 351 -2.66 19.11 17.61
N SER A 352 -3.16 18.42 16.58
CA SER A 352 -4.22 18.95 15.72
C SER A 352 -5.41 18.01 15.64
N THR A 353 -6.60 18.60 15.52
CA THR A 353 -7.87 17.88 15.34
C THR A 353 -8.87 18.78 14.62
N PRO A 354 -9.82 18.23 13.86
CA PRO A 354 -10.99 18.97 13.40
C PRO A 354 -11.77 19.55 14.59
N GLU A 355 -12.24 20.80 14.43
CA GLU A 355 -13.00 21.51 15.44
C GLU A 355 -14.51 21.44 15.16
N TYR A 356 -15.28 20.98 16.14
CA TYR A 356 -16.74 20.85 16.04
C TYR A 356 -17.48 21.98 16.75
N GLY A 357 -18.61 22.44 16.19
CA GLY A 357 -19.56 23.33 16.87
C GLY A 357 -19.35 24.85 16.71
N ARG A 358 -18.34 25.31 15.94
CA ARG A 358 -18.15 26.75 15.62
C ARG A 358 -17.66 27.04 14.20
N GLY A 359 -17.45 26.02 13.36
CA GLY A 359 -16.61 26.12 12.16
C GLY A 359 -17.24 25.66 10.84
N LEU A 360 -16.48 25.82 9.75
CA LEU A 360 -16.83 25.34 8.40
C LEU A 360 -16.70 23.82 8.25
N TRP A 361 -16.15 23.13 9.26
CA TRP A 361 -15.88 21.70 9.19
C TRP A 361 -17.14 20.85 9.04
N GLU A 362 -18.21 21.09 9.81
CA GLU A 362 -19.42 20.27 9.75
C GLU A 362 -20.12 20.32 8.36
N PRO A 363 -20.26 21.49 7.72
CA PRO A 363 -20.68 21.56 6.32
C PRO A 363 -19.74 20.82 5.35
N ILE A 364 -18.41 20.98 5.51
CA ILE A 364 -17.40 20.31 4.67
C ILE A 364 -17.51 18.78 4.84
N GLU A 365 -17.62 18.30 6.06
CA GLU A 365 -17.75 16.88 6.41
C GLU A 365 -19.00 16.27 5.76
N ARG A 366 -20.14 16.96 5.78
CA ARG A 366 -21.37 16.52 5.09
C ARG A 366 -21.19 16.40 3.59
N ILE A 367 -20.52 17.37 2.96
CA ILE A 367 -20.22 17.33 1.52
C ILE A 367 -19.27 16.15 1.21
N TYR A 368 -18.25 15.93 2.04
CA TYR A 368 -17.33 14.80 1.87
C TYR A 368 -18.03 13.45 2.03
N LYS A 369 -18.91 13.28 3.02
CA LYS A 369 -19.71 12.05 3.19
C LYS A 369 -20.62 11.77 2.00
N LEU A 370 -21.20 12.81 1.41
CA LEU A 370 -22.05 12.69 0.22
C LEU A 370 -21.24 12.28 -1.02
N LEU A 371 -20.04 12.84 -1.19
CA LEU A 371 -19.19 12.60 -2.37
C LEU A 371 -18.36 11.31 -2.27
N ILE A 372 -17.97 10.92 -1.06
CA ILE A 372 -17.11 9.75 -0.78
C ILE A 372 -17.66 9.01 0.46
N PRO A 373 -18.75 8.24 0.31
CA PRO A 373 -19.26 7.40 1.41
C PRO A 373 -18.22 6.35 1.80
N GLY A 374 -17.97 6.18 3.10
CA GLY A 374 -16.89 5.35 3.65
C GLY A 374 -15.51 6.01 3.61
N GLY A 375 -15.46 7.34 3.53
CA GLY A 375 -14.24 8.15 3.46
C GLY A 375 -13.79 8.70 4.81
N TYR A 376 -12.80 9.59 4.78
CA TYR A 376 -12.14 10.21 5.96
C TYR A 376 -13.11 10.72 7.05
N ALA A 377 -14.25 11.26 6.63
CA ALA A 377 -15.28 11.81 7.50
C ALA A 377 -16.03 10.77 8.36
N ASP A 378 -16.04 9.50 7.94
CA ASP A 378 -16.71 8.41 8.67
C ASP A 378 -15.81 7.81 9.77
N GLU A 379 -14.51 8.13 9.77
CA GLU A 379 -13.53 7.64 10.75
C GLU A 379 -13.42 8.54 12.00
N HIS A 380 -14.10 9.70 12.06
CA HIS A 380 -14.05 10.61 13.21
C HIS A 380 -15.02 10.18 14.31
N ILE A 381 -14.53 9.38 15.25
CA ILE A 381 -15.33 8.83 16.36
C ILE A 381 -15.39 9.82 17.54
N SER A 382 -14.30 10.58 17.76
CA SER A 382 -14.17 11.56 18.84
C SER A 382 -14.21 12.98 18.30
N ARG A 383 -15.18 13.79 18.76
CA ARG A 383 -15.35 15.18 18.34
C ARG A 383 -14.79 16.14 19.39
N PHE A 384 -13.85 17.00 19.03
CA PHE A 384 -13.26 17.95 19.96
C PHE A 384 -13.79 19.38 19.76
N ARG A 385 -14.12 20.04 20.87
CA ARG A 385 -14.18 21.51 20.96
C ARG A 385 -12.86 22.04 21.50
N ALA A 386 -12.47 23.25 21.12
CA ALA A 386 -11.22 23.83 21.60
C ALA A 386 -11.15 23.93 23.12
N GLU A 387 -12.26 24.27 23.78
CA GLU A 387 -12.33 24.42 25.24
C GLU A 387 -12.23 23.05 25.95
N GLU A 388 -12.85 22.02 25.38
CA GLU A 388 -12.80 20.66 25.91
C GLU A 388 -11.38 20.08 25.83
N LEU A 389 -10.71 20.25 24.68
CA LEU A 389 -9.33 19.79 24.50
C LEU A 389 -8.37 20.51 25.46
N GLN A 390 -8.54 21.83 25.64
CA GLN A 390 -7.75 22.60 26.61
C GLN A 390 -7.97 22.09 28.04
N GLY A 391 -9.23 21.90 28.45
CA GLY A 391 -9.56 21.39 29.78
C GLY A 391 -8.91 20.04 30.07
N LEU A 392 -9.02 19.09 29.14
CA LEU A 392 -8.40 17.76 29.26
C LEU A 392 -6.87 17.85 29.36
N LEU A 393 -6.22 18.71 28.58
CA LEU A 393 -4.76 18.88 28.63
C LEU A 393 -4.31 19.54 29.94
N ILE A 394 -5.05 20.52 30.44
CA ILE A 394 -4.78 21.19 31.73
C ILE A 394 -4.92 20.20 32.89
N GLU A 395 -5.96 19.37 32.89
CA GLU A 395 -6.14 18.29 33.88
C GLU A 395 -4.97 17.29 33.86
N LEU A 396 -4.35 17.09 32.70
CA LEU A 396 -3.18 16.21 32.53
C LEU A 396 -1.84 16.92 32.82
N GLY A 397 -1.88 18.11 33.41
CA GLY A 397 -0.67 18.84 33.83
C GLY A 397 0.05 19.58 32.70
N MET A 398 -0.66 19.89 31.61
CA MET A 398 -0.13 20.67 30.50
C MET A 398 -0.54 22.15 30.62
N GLU A 399 0.34 23.04 30.17
CA GLU A 399 0.12 24.47 30.04
C GLU A 399 -0.04 24.81 28.55
N ILE A 400 -1.16 25.44 28.19
CA ILE A 400 -1.45 25.79 26.79
C ILE A 400 -0.65 27.03 26.41
N GLU A 401 0.25 26.91 25.44
CA GLU A 401 1.11 28.00 24.98
C GLU A 401 0.60 28.67 23.71
N HIS A 402 -0.07 27.90 22.84
CA HIS A 402 -0.53 28.40 21.54
C HIS A 402 -1.78 27.67 21.08
N VAL A 403 -2.73 28.42 20.53
CA VAL A 403 -3.93 27.90 19.88
C VAL A 403 -4.14 28.63 18.57
N GLU A 404 -4.26 27.88 17.48
CA GLU A 404 -4.48 28.44 16.14
C GLU A 404 -5.45 27.59 15.34
N ARG A 405 -6.13 28.22 14.37
CA ARG A 405 -7.08 27.56 13.49
C ARG A 405 -6.68 27.73 12.04
N MET A 406 -6.73 26.63 11.30
CA MET A 406 -6.67 26.67 9.84
C MET A 406 -8.08 26.67 9.28
N LEU A 407 -8.42 27.70 8.49
CA LEU A 407 -9.73 27.85 7.81
C LEU A 407 -10.94 27.64 8.74
N ALA A 408 -10.85 28.04 10.01
CA ALA A 408 -11.89 27.83 11.03
C ALA A 408 -12.45 26.39 11.07
N SER A 409 -11.61 25.39 10.78
CA SER A 409 -12.03 23.98 10.67
C SER A 409 -11.07 23.00 11.32
N ILE A 410 -9.75 23.26 11.27
CA ILE A 410 -8.75 22.47 12.00
C ILE A 410 -8.17 23.31 13.13
N LEU A 411 -8.19 22.76 14.35
CA LEU A 411 -7.57 23.31 15.54
C LEU A 411 -6.14 22.78 15.67
N PHE A 412 -5.19 23.67 15.92
CA PHE A 412 -3.81 23.34 16.31
C PHE A 412 -3.56 23.87 17.71
N MET A 413 -2.95 23.04 18.56
CA MET A 413 -2.67 23.37 19.95
C MET A 413 -1.27 22.93 20.34
N ARG A 414 -0.49 23.87 20.88
CA ARG A 414 0.80 23.59 21.51
C ARG A 414 0.64 23.73 23.02
N ALA A 415 1.05 22.70 23.74
CA ALA A 415 1.02 22.69 25.19
C ALA A 415 2.35 22.17 25.76
N ARG A 416 2.84 22.80 26.84
CA ARG A 416 4.06 22.39 27.54
C ARG A 416 3.70 21.61 28.80
N LYS A 417 4.42 20.52 29.07
CA LYS A 417 4.25 19.77 30.30
C LYS A 417 4.88 20.54 31.45
N ARG A 418 4.11 20.82 32.51
CA ARG A 418 4.61 21.55 33.67
C ARG A 418 5.79 20.83 34.30
N SER A 419 6.81 21.60 34.65
CA SER A 419 7.88 21.13 35.53
C SER A 419 7.30 20.99 36.93
N GLY A 420 7.05 19.76 37.39
CA GLY A 420 6.77 19.53 38.81
C GLY A 420 7.94 20.06 39.66
N PRO A 421 7.73 20.40 40.95
CA PRO A 421 8.85 20.64 41.84
C PRO A 421 9.76 19.41 41.80
N ALA A 422 11.07 19.62 41.65
CA ALA A 422 12.06 18.55 41.78
C ALA A 422 11.73 17.78 43.06
N GLU A 423 11.51 16.47 42.96
CA GLU A 423 11.51 15.62 44.16
C GLU A 423 12.81 15.93 44.90
N LYS A 424 12.69 16.61 46.04
CA LYS A 424 13.82 16.78 46.94
C LYS A 424 14.36 15.37 47.19
N PRO A 425 15.68 15.13 47.07
CA PRO A 425 16.23 13.87 47.53
C PRO A 425 15.74 13.71 48.97
N GLN A 426 15.05 12.61 49.24
CA GLN A 426 14.70 12.22 50.61
C GLN A 426 16.04 12.01 51.33
N GLY A 427 16.50 13.09 51.97
CA GLY A 427 17.63 13.09 52.88
C GLY A 427 17.10 12.93 54.31
N GLY A 428 17.77 12.07 55.05
CA GLY A 428 17.62 11.88 56.50
C GLY A 428 16.69 10.71 56.82
N THR A 429 17.12 9.68 57.57
CA THR A 429 18.22 9.56 58.53
C THR A 429 18.63 8.11 58.70
#